data_AF-A0AAW4TM18-F1
#
_entry.id   AF-A0AAW4TM18-F1
#
_cell.length_a   1.000
_cell.length_b   1.000
_cell.length_c   1.000
_cell.angle_alpha   90.00
_cell.angle_beta   90.00
_cell.angle_gamma   90.00
#
_symmetry.space_group_name_H-M   'P 1'
#
loop_
_entity.id
_entity.type
_entity.pdbx_description
1 polymer ?
#
loop_
_entity_poly.entity_id
_entity_poly.type
_entity_poly.pdbx_seq_one_letter_code
_entity_poly.pdbx_strand_id
1 'polypeptide(L)'
;METSMSEPVIGETDYEGSLSELEKGLLGEALRLLAETRARALELCVEVSRRQGAATPDVHDFNLPTIIELQRRFGTRSGPDGAGMAASSRFA
;
A
#
# COMPACT_ATOMS: atom_id res chain seq x y z
N MET A 1 12.68 33.96 32.46
CA MET A 1 13.02 32.99 31.40
C MET A 1 11.70 32.56 30.80
N GLU A 2 11.29 33.20 29.70
CA GLU A 2 10.04 32.90 28.99
C GLU A 2 10.41 32.08 27.75
N THR A 3 10.04 30.81 27.74
CA THR A 3 10.20 29.95 26.56
C THR A 3 9.09 30.29 25.56
N SER A 4 9.40 31.11 24.55
CA SER A 4 8.54 31.23 23.37
C SER A 4 8.56 29.90 22.60
N MET A 5 7.53 29.08 22.80
CA MET A 5 7.21 27.98 21.91
C MET A 5 6.69 28.59 20.61
N SER A 6 7.49 28.54 19.54
CA SER A 6 6.99 28.82 18.20
C SER A 6 6.07 27.68 17.80
N GLU A 7 4.79 27.97 17.62
CA GLU A 7 3.85 27.04 16.99
C GLU A 7 4.35 26.76 15.57
N PRO A 8 4.46 25.49 15.15
CA PRO A 8 4.79 25.20 13.76
C PRO A 8 3.57 25.60 12.92
N VAL A 9 3.69 26.72 12.22
CA VAL A 9 2.84 27.03 11.06
C VAL A 9 3.02 25.85 10.10
N ILE A 10 2.03 24.98 10.05
CA ILE A 10 1.87 24.01 8.98
C ILE A 10 1.55 24.86 7.76
N GLY A 11 2.61 25.27 7.06
CA GLY A 11 2.51 26.03 5.84
C GLY A 11 1.59 25.28 4.89
N GLU A 12 0.54 25.98 4.47
CA GLU A 12 -0.12 25.74 3.20
C GLU A 12 0.98 25.56 2.16
N THR A 13 1.21 24.31 1.78
CA THR A 13 2.02 24.00 0.62
C THR A 13 1.03 23.57 -0.44
N ASP A 14 0.98 24.39 -1.50
CA ASP A 14 0.43 24.08 -2.81
C ASP A 14 1.06 22.79 -3.38
N TYR A 15 0.78 21.63 -2.79
CA TYR A 15 1.06 20.34 -3.41
C TYR A 15 -0.04 20.07 -4.41
N GLU A 16 0.16 20.62 -5.60
CA GLU A 16 -0.64 20.39 -6.79
C GLU A 16 -0.63 18.89 -7.15
N GLY A 17 -1.57 18.14 -6.58
CA GLY A 17 -2.21 16.94 -7.12
C GLY A 17 -1.40 15.65 -7.32
N SER A 18 -0.06 15.64 -7.22
CA SER A 18 0.75 14.45 -7.53
C SER A 18 1.65 14.01 -6.38
N LEU A 19 1.57 12.72 -6.04
CA LEU A 19 2.44 12.06 -5.07
C LEU A 19 3.89 11.98 -5.59
N SER A 20 4.85 12.15 -4.70
CA SER A 20 6.27 11.83 -4.94
C SER A 20 6.47 10.32 -5.10
N GLU A 21 7.61 9.90 -5.68
CA GLU A 21 7.93 8.48 -5.84
C GLU A 21 8.04 7.73 -4.52
N LEU A 22 8.54 8.39 -3.47
CA LEU A 22 8.57 7.83 -2.12
C LEU A 22 7.14 7.60 -1.60
N GLU A 23 6.26 8.60 -1.73
CA GLU A 23 4.86 8.49 -1.30
C GLU A 23 4.11 7.42 -2.10
N LYS A 24 4.35 7.29 -3.41
CA LYS A 24 3.80 6.20 -4.23
C LYS A 24 4.27 4.84 -3.74
N GLY A 25 5.56 4.70 -3.42
CA GLY A 25 6.12 3.47 -2.86
C GLY A 25 5.49 3.09 -1.52
N LEU A 26 5.40 4.06 -0.60
CA LEU A 26 4.76 3.88 0.72
C LEU A 26 3.28 3.55 0.58
N LEU A 27 2.56 4.22 -0.32
CA LEU A 27 1.16 3.97 -0.60
C LEU A 27 0.95 2.57 -1.20
N GLY A 28 1.81 2.15 -2.14
CA GLY A 28 1.77 0.81 -2.72
C GLY A 28 1.95 -0.29 -1.67
N GLU A 29 2.91 -0.12 -0.76
CA GLU A 29 3.16 -1.05 0.34
C GLU A 29 1.99 -1.06 1.35
N ALA A 30 1.46 0.11 1.72
CA ALA A 30 0.30 0.21 2.59
C ALA A 30 -0.92 -0.50 1.99
N LEU A 31 -1.18 -0.31 0.69
CA LEU A 31 -2.26 -0.98 -0.01
C LEU A 31 -2.05 -2.50 -0.11
N ARG A 32 -0.79 -2.96 -0.27
CA ARG A 32 -0.44 -4.40 -0.25
C ARG A 32 -0.76 -5.03 1.10
N LEU A 33 -0.28 -4.44 2.18
CA LEU A 33 -0.55 -4.89 3.54
C LEU A 33 -2.05 -4.87 3.84
N LEU A 34 -2.76 -3.84 3.38
CA LEU A 34 -4.21 -3.74 3.55
C LEU A 34 -4.97 -4.83 2.79
N ALA A 35 -4.59 -5.12 1.53
CA ALA A 35 -5.17 -6.18 0.73
C ALA A 35 -4.99 -7.54 1.41
N GLU A 36 -3.77 -7.86 1.87
CA GLU A 36 -3.45 -9.11 2.56
C GLU A 36 -4.28 -9.28 3.84
N THR A 37 -4.33 -8.22 4.66
CA THR A 37 -5.07 -8.24 5.93
C THR A 37 -6.57 -8.44 5.69
N ARG A 38 -7.14 -7.75 4.69
CA ARG A 38 -8.58 -7.86 4.39
C ARG A 38 -8.94 -9.18 3.71
N ALA A 39 -8.06 -9.74 2.88
CA ALA A 39 -8.26 -11.07 2.30
C ALA A 39 -8.30 -12.14 3.39
N ARG A 40 -7.37 -12.08 4.35
CA ARG A 40 -7.37 -13.00 5.50
C ARG A 40 -8.62 -12.83 6.38
N ALA A 41 -9.08 -11.59 6.58
CA ALA A 41 -10.32 -11.34 7.32
C ALA A 41 -11.55 -11.93 6.60
N LEU A 42 -11.62 -11.81 5.27
CA LEU A 42 -12.66 -12.44 4.46
C LEU A 42 -12.64 -13.97 4.63
N GLU A 43 -11.47 -14.62 4.50
CA GLU A 43 -11.34 -16.07 4.69
C GLU A 43 -11.89 -16.52 6.05
N LEU A 44 -11.55 -15.80 7.12
CA LEU A 44 -12.04 -16.08 8.46
C LEU A 44 -13.55 -15.88 8.57
N CYS A 45 -14.10 -14.79 8.02
CA CYS A 45 -15.53 -14.52 8.07
C CYS A 45 -16.34 -15.52 7.25
N VAL A 46 -15.83 -15.96 6.09
CA VAL A 46 -16.44 -17.05 5.29
C VAL A 46 -16.51 -18.34 6.10
N GLU A 47 -15.41 -18.71 6.78
CA GLU A 47 -15.36 -19.90 7.63
C GLU A 47 -16.34 -19.81 8.80
N VAL A 48 -16.44 -18.65 9.45
CA VAL A 48 -17.40 -18.40 10.54
C VAL A 48 -18.84 -18.47 10.03
N SER A 49 -19.18 -17.78 8.93
CA SER A 49 -20.52 -17.80 8.35
C SER A 49 -20.94 -19.21 7.96
N ARG A 50 -20.02 -20.00 7.38
CA ARG A 50 -20.27 -21.41 7.04
C ARG A 50 -20.64 -22.24 8.27
N ARG A 51 -19.95 -22.05 9.39
CA ARG A 51 -20.22 -22.79 10.64
C ARG A 51 -21.54 -22.37 11.30
N GLN A 52 -21.94 -21.11 11.11
CA GLN A 52 -23.14 -20.55 11.72
C GLN A 52 -24.39 -20.64 10.83
N GLY A 53 -24.24 -21.10 9.58
CA GLY A 53 -25.33 -21.08 8.59
C GLY A 53 -25.76 -19.65 8.21
N ALA A 54 -24.86 -18.68 8.37
CA ALA A 54 -25.12 -17.28 8.06
C ALA A 54 -24.78 -16.98 6.58
N ALA A 55 -25.20 -15.80 6.12
CA ALA A 55 -24.81 -15.31 4.80
C ALA A 55 -23.28 -15.23 4.68
N THR A 56 -22.75 -15.70 3.55
CA THR A 56 -21.32 -15.65 3.26
C THR A 56 -20.95 -14.25 2.76
N PRO A 57 -19.99 -13.57 3.40
CA PRO A 57 -19.51 -12.28 2.91
C PRO A 57 -18.71 -12.46 1.62
N ASP A 58 -18.65 -11.41 0.81
CA ASP A 58 -17.92 -11.40 -0.45
C ASP A 58 -16.74 -10.41 -0.46
N VAL A 59 -16.06 -10.31 -1.60
CA VAL A 59 -14.87 -9.45 -1.77
C VAL A 59 -15.19 -7.96 -1.69
N HIS A 60 -16.44 -7.55 -1.95
CA HIS A 60 -16.90 -6.17 -1.88
C HIS A 60 -17.14 -5.74 -0.44
N ASP A 61 -17.62 -6.64 0.42
CA ASP A 61 -17.74 -6.40 1.87
C ASP A 61 -16.39 -6.02 2.51
N PHE A 62 -15.29 -6.48 1.90
CA PHE A 62 -13.91 -6.20 2.32
C PHE A 62 -13.18 -5.19 1.44
N ASN A 63 -13.87 -4.52 0.50
CA ASN A 63 -13.30 -3.51 -0.40
C ASN A 63 -12.05 -3.98 -1.18
N LEU A 64 -11.89 -5.29 -1.40
CA LEU A 64 -10.71 -5.82 -2.10
C LEU A 64 -10.59 -5.30 -3.54
N PRO A 65 -11.66 -5.20 -4.34
CA PRO A 65 -11.57 -4.65 -5.70
C PRO A 65 -11.03 -3.21 -5.72
N THR A 66 -11.48 -2.36 -4.81
CA THR A 66 -11.05 -0.97 -4.68
C THR A 66 -9.57 -0.88 -4.31
N ILE A 67 -9.11 -1.72 -3.38
CA ILE A 67 -7.68 -1.74 -3.00
C ILE A 67 -6.81 -2.13 -4.19
N ILE A 68 -7.19 -3.19 -4.92
CA ILE A 68 -6.44 -3.64 -6.10
C ILE A 68 -6.44 -2.56 -7.19
N GLU A 69 -7.55 -1.84 -7.36
CA GLU A 69 -7.61 -0.71 -8.29
C GLU A 69 -6.65 0.42 -7.88
N LEU A 70 -6.64 0.80 -6.60
CA LEU A 70 -5.69 1.79 -6.08
C LEU A 70 -4.24 1.32 -6.24
N GLN A 71 -3.95 0.03 -6.02
CA GLN A 71 -2.62 -0.53 -6.28
C GLN A 71 -2.22 -0.45 -7.75
N ARG A 72 -3.15 -0.62 -8.70
CA ARG A 72 -2.82 -0.45 -10.12
C ARG A 72 -2.57 1.01 -10.49
N ARG A 73 -3.26 1.94 -9.83
CA ARG A 73 -3.13 3.39 -10.08
C ARG A 73 -1.84 3.96 -9.48
N PHE A 74 -1.45 3.49 -8.30
CA PHE A 74 -0.35 4.07 -7.51
C PHE A 74 0.85 3.14 -7.34
N GLY A 75 0.68 1.85 -7.58
CA GLY A 75 1.76 0.88 -7.56
C GLY A 75 2.70 1.16 -8.71
N THR A 76 3.88 1.69 -8.37
CA THR A 76 5.02 1.62 -9.27
C THR A 76 5.19 0.16 -9.65
N ARG A 77 5.18 -0.10 -10.95
CA ARG A 77 5.59 -1.38 -11.49
C ARG A 77 7.03 -1.56 -11.00
N SER A 78 7.25 -2.26 -9.89
CA SER A 78 8.53 -2.88 -9.59
C SER A 78 8.77 -3.91 -10.68
N GLY A 79 9.09 -3.42 -11.89
CA GLY A 79 9.87 -4.17 -12.83
C GLY A 79 11.22 -4.43 -12.18
N PRO A 80 11.89 -5.54 -12.51
CA PRO A 80 13.18 -5.87 -11.96
C PRO A 80 14.17 -4.75 -12.34
N ASP A 81 14.41 -3.84 -11.40
CA ASP A 81 15.35 -2.75 -11.58
C ASP A 81 16.76 -3.34 -11.43
N GLY A 82 17.32 -3.72 -12.58
CA GLY A 82 18.74 -3.73 -12.90
C GLY A 82 19.76 -3.93 -11.76
N ALA A 83 19.70 -5.05 -11.03
CA ALA A 83 20.84 -5.56 -10.25
C ALA A 83 21.50 -6.78 -10.91
N GLY A 84 21.58 -6.76 -12.25
CA GLY A 84 22.48 -7.60 -13.04
C GLY A 84 23.80 -6.86 -13.30
N MET A 85 24.41 -6.30 -12.26
CA MET A 85 25.67 -5.56 -12.38
C MET A 85 26.83 -6.57 -12.45
N ALA A 86 27.25 -6.84 -13.68
CA ALA A 86 28.59 -7.21 -14.11
C ALA A 86 29.39 -8.16 -13.19
N ALA A 87 29.23 -9.47 -13.42
CA ALA A 87 30.32 -10.40 -13.18
C ALA A 87 31.44 -10.07 -14.17
N SER A 88 32.39 -9.25 -13.72
CA SER A 88 33.65 -8.97 -14.41
C SER A 88 34.48 -10.25 -14.41
N SER A 89 34.27 -11.09 -15.42
CA SER A 89 35.19 -12.14 -15.81
C SER A 89 35.74 -11.78 -17.18
N ARG A 90 36.94 -11.20 -17.19
CA ARG A 90 37.86 -11.38 -18.30
C ARG A 90 39.22 -11.74 -17.74
N PHE A 91 39.43 -13.05 -17.65
CA PHE A 91 40.71 -13.66 -17.95
C PHE A 91 41.19 -13.18 -19.32
N ALA A 92 42.38 -12.60 -19.36
CA ALA A 92 43.39 -12.72 -20.41
C ALA A 92 44.69 -12.08 -19.91
#